data_AF-A0A1H0Q007-F1
#
_entry.id   AF-A0A1H0Q007-F1
#
_cell.length_a   1.000
_cell.length_b   1.000
_cell.length_c   1.000
_cell.angle_alpha   90.00
_cell.angle_beta   90.00
_cell.angle_gamma   90.00
#
_symmetry.space_group_name_H-M   'P 1'
#
loop_
_entity.id
_entity.type
_entity.pdbx_description
1 polymer ?
#
loop_
_entity_poly.entity_id
_entity_poly.type
_entity_poly.pdbx_seq_one_letter_code
_entity_poly.pdbx_strand_id
1 'polypeptide(L)'
;MTLAQLADTLNRKARSGNHAIARLPELRKQYLHKKQLPADLFTRTTIFDKDDKYFFHHGGRDEMQFNVGEEWVNNRIVTRYGLCFSLEPSRSLTNPVHDLKPFQQRFNQCLAVHPAWFKGFKQWYYRHGNRSVNQAAQPLNGDWFLHGNFICLGGIINKSLTALNDQDLQKILAAFDRLLPIYEYVVLQKKPLPVIRIFTRLTSNENNWELPSPHRWKKSNQGKKNIPFENQYGFGHEEWLLNNRYNVGGYQYGYIRGIQHAKAGTDAFAEVHFYTVRKEKTANLVYHVGTIRNLEIIKHDPAAQEIIKPVIDRFRADMIEEILQINGDRKGMDDHPFTAVARFKLQDVDFPDEPVYQPEFDLKTFKRFQPYEFEGDFADVFEEELPGDSTEFIAGKATQTSVYNKKNRDASITVEKLHTEIVECLEQHLLPGYSVSRDNLSIEIMRFHGNIADVVTLDRKKSISIYEIKTSASGRRNIRDAIAQLLDYAAHAGTLKVKILVVVSPSWLNALELAFLKHLQDSLAYKLEYYCYDKNRSPKFILQG
;
A
#
# COMPACT_ATOMS: atom_id res chain seq x y z
N MET A 1 -26.77 22.44 -32.12
CA MET A 1 -25.48 21.72 -32.11
C MET A 1 -25.60 20.50 -33.00
N THR A 2 -24.65 20.23 -33.90
CA THR A 2 -24.62 18.98 -34.68
C THR A 2 -24.25 17.80 -33.79
N LEU A 3 -24.51 16.57 -34.24
CA LEU A 3 -24.16 15.37 -33.47
C LEU A 3 -22.63 15.24 -33.27
N ALA A 4 -21.85 15.65 -34.27
CA ALA A 4 -20.40 15.72 -34.16
C ALA A 4 -19.94 16.74 -33.10
N GLN A 5 -20.53 17.94 -33.10
CA GLN A 5 -20.22 18.95 -32.07
C GLN A 5 -20.59 18.48 -30.65
N LEU A 6 -21.66 17.70 -30.52
CA LEU A 6 -22.07 17.09 -29.26
C LEU A 6 -21.03 16.07 -28.76
N ALA A 7 -20.60 15.16 -29.64
CA ALA A 7 -19.59 14.14 -29.32
C ALA A 7 -18.24 14.79 -28.95
N ASP A 8 -17.79 15.80 -29.71
CA ASP A 8 -16.57 16.56 -29.42
C ASP A 8 -16.66 17.29 -28.06
N THR A 9 -17.84 17.83 -27.74
CA THR A 9 -18.09 18.49 -26.46
C THR A 9 -18.04 17.49 -25.29
N LEU A 10 -18.60 16.29 -25.45
CA LEU A 10 -18.50 15.23 -24.45
C LEU A 10 -17.05 14.76 -24.24
N ASN A 11 -16.28 14.54 -25.32
CA ASN A 11 -14.86 14.16 -25.24
C ASN A 11 -14.05 15.22 -24.47
N ARG A 12 -14.28 16.50 -24.76
CA ARG A 12 -13.59 17.60 -24.09
C ARG A 12 -13.99 17.71 -22.62
N LYS A 13 -15.29 17.66 -22.30
CA LYS A 13 -15.80 17.74 -20.92
C LYS A 13 -15.38 16.54 -20.08
N ALA A 14 -15.33 15.33 -20.65
CA ALA A 14 -14.84 14.14 -19.97
C ALA A 14 -13.40 14.35 -19.47
N ARG A 15 -12.51 14.85 -20.35
CA ARG A 15 -11.11 15.14 -20.03
C ARG A 15 -10.97 16.29 -19.03
N SER A 16 -11.60 17.43 -19.30
CA SER A 16 -11.44 18.62 -18.45
C SER A 16 -12.11 18.47 -17.08
N GLY A 17 -13.17 17.65 -16.98
CA GLY A 17 -13.89 17.36 -15.75
C GLY A 17 -13.32 16.18 -14.95
N ASN A 18 -12.19 15.61 -15.38
CA ASN A 18 -11.55 14.45 -14.76
C ASN A 18 -12.48 13.24 -14.59
N HIS A 19 -13.40 13.02 -15.54
CA HIS A 19 -14.27 11.86 -15.52
C HIS A 19 -13.49 10.58 -15.80
N ALA A 20 -13.76 9.52 -15.05
CA ALA A 20 -13.05 8.24 -15.19
C ALA A 20 -13.17 7.66 -16.61
N ILE A 21 -14.32 7.84 -17.26
CA ILE A 21 -14.60 7.39 -18.63
C ILE A 21 -13.64 7.99 -19.67
N ALA A 22 -13.04 9.16 -19.40
CA ALA A 22 -12.06 9.77 -20.30
C ALA A 22 -10.84 8.87 -20.51
N ARG A 23 -10.53 7.99 -19.55
CA ARG A 23 -9.40 7.03 -19.60
C ARG A 23 -9.72 5.72 -20.30
N LEU A 24 -10.93 5.57 -20.85
CA LEU A 24 -11.33 4.31 -21.49
C LEU A 24 -10.39 3.90 -22.64
N PRO A 25 -9.93 4.79 -23.53
CA PRO A 25 -8.98 4.42 -24.57
C PRO A 25 -7.68 3.82 -24.02
N GLU A 26 -7.13 4.39 -22.94
CA GLU A 26 -5.92 3.90 -22.27
C GLU A 26 -6.15 2.52 -21.63
N LEU A 27 -7.25 2.37 -20.91
CA LEU A 27 -7.65 1.09 -20.32
C LEU A 27 -7.79 0.00 -21.39
N ARG A 28 -8.40 0.32 -22.53
CA ARG A 28 -8.55 -0.64 -23.63
C ARG A 28 -7.23 -0.99 -24.29
N LYS A 29 -6.29 -0.05 -24.42
CA LYS A 29 -4.91 -0.37 -24.89
C LYS A 29 -4.22 -1.34 -23.95
N GLN A 30 -4.35 -1.11 -22.64
CA GLN A 30 -3.72 -1.93 -21.60
C GLN A 30 -4.29 -3.36 -21.55
N TYR A 31 -5.62 -3.49 -21.50
CA TYR A 31 -6.27 -4.78 -21.21
C TYR A 31 -6.69 -5.58 -22.44
N LEU A 32 -6.90 -4.94 -23.59
CA LEU A 32 -7.30 -5.62 -24.84
C LEU A 32 -6.15 -5.71 -25.86
N HIS A 33 -4.94 -5.27 -25.50
CA HIS A 33 -3.76 -5.22 -26.37
C HIS A 33 -4.00 -4.52 -27.72
N LYS A 34 -4.98 -3.60 -27.80
CA LYS A 34 -5.28 -2.83 -29.01
C LYS A 34 -4.16 -1.80 -29.24
N LYS A 35 -3.28 -2.03 -30.21
CA LYS A 35 -2.06 -1.23 -30.44
C LYS A 35 -2.33 0.21 -30.94
N GLN A 36 -3.50 0.48 -31.51
CA GLN A 36 -3.87 1.81 -32.02
C GLN A 36 -5.33 2.11 -31.66
N LEU A 37 -5.53 2.96 -30.67
CA LEU A 37 -6.83 3.58 -30.36
C LEU A 37 -6.66 5.11 -30.33
N PRO A 38 -7.62 5.86 -30.89
CA PRO A 38 -7.64 7.31 -30.80
C PRO A 38 -7.74 7.76 -29.33
N ALA A 39 -7.25 8.96 -29.04
CA ALA A 39 -7.36 9.55 -27.70
C ALA A 39 -8.80 9.94 -27.35
N ASP A 40 -9.61 10.25 -28.36
CA ASP A 40 -11.01 10.62 -28.18
C ASP A 40 -11.90 9.37 -28.05
N LEU A 41 -12.84 9.42 -27.10
CA LEU A 41 -13.78 8.34 -26.83
C LEU A 41 -14.74 8.14 -28.01
N PHE A 42 -15.33 9.23 -28.49
CA PHE A 42 -16.23 9.26 -29.64
C PHE A 42 -15.52 9.86 -30.84
N THR A 43 -15.64 9.23 -32.01
CA THR A 43 -14.94 9.68 -33.23
C THR A 43 -15.90 9.77 -34.40
N ARG A 44 -15.53 10.49 -35.46
CA ARG A 44 -16.35 10.64 -36.68
C ARG A 44 -16.80 9.31 -37.28
N THR A 45 -16.01 8.24 -37.14
CA THR A 45 -16.35 6.91 -37.67
C THR A 45 -17.42 6.18 -36.87
N THR A 46 -17.79 6.68 -35.70
CA THR A 46 -18.82 6.10 -34.82
C THR A 46 -19.97 7.05 -34.53
N ILE A 47 -20.15 8.07 -35.39
CA ILE A 47 -21.25 9.04 -35.33
C ILE A 47 -22.16 8.80 -36.54
N PHE A 48 -23.45 8.62 -36.27
CA PHE A 48 -24.49 8.35 -37.26
C PHE A 48 -25.56 9.42 -37.10
N ASP A 49 -25.74 10.25 -38.13
CA ASP A 49 -26.59 11.45 -38.10
C ASP A 49 -27.70 11.47 -39.16
N LYS A 50 -27.96 10.31 -39.79
CA LYS A 50 -28.98 10.13 -40.83
C LYS A 50 -30.34 9.75 -40.22
N ASP A 51 -30.92 8.63 -40.63
CA ASP A 51 -32.24 8.16 -40.21
C ASP A 51 -32.28 7.87 -38.71
N ASP A 52 -31.20 7.27 -38.19
CA ASP A 52 -30.95 7.11 -36.76
C ASP A 52 -29.83 8.06 -36.31
N LYS A 53 -30.10 8.79 -35.22
CA LYS A 53 -29.14 9.73 -34.62
C LYS A 53 -28.52 9.15 -33.37
N TYR A 54 -27.28 8.69 -33.47
CA TYR A 54 -26.55 8.15 -32.33
C TYR A 54 -25.04 8.13 -32.55
N PHE A 55 -24.31 7.93 -31.46
CA PHE A 55 -22.90 7.62 -31.49
C PHE A 55 -22.53 6.66 -30.37
N PHE A 56 -21.43 5.94 -30.58
CA PHE A 56 -20.84 5.07 -29.57
C PHE A 56 -19.32 5.20 -29.57
N HIS A 57 -18.69 4.72 -28.50
CA HIS A 57 -17.25 4.86 -28.36
C HIS A 57 -16.48 4.11 -29.48
N HIS A 58 -15.33 4.63 -29.87
CA HIS A 58 -14.55 4.10 -30.99
C HIS A 58 -14.19 2.63 -30.78
N GLY A 59 -14.45 1.79 -31.79
CA GLY A 59 -14.11 0.36 -31.74
C GLY A 59 -14.94 -0.45 -30.75
N GLY A 60 -16.09 0.05 -30.29
CA GLY A 60 -17.01 -0.70 -29.42
C GLY A 60 -17.95 -1.67 -30.15
N ARG A 61 -17.83 -1.81 -31.47
CA ARG A 61 -18.81 -2.50 -32.32
C ARG A 61 -18.96 -3.99 -31.98
N ASP A 62 -17.85 -4.64 -31.68
CA ASP A 62 -17.65 -6.06 -31.39
C ASP A 62 -17.66 -6.37 -29.88
N GLU A 63 -18.17 -5.44 -29.07
CA GLU A 63 -18.25 -5.53 -27.60
C GLU A 63 -19.48 -4.75 -27.08
N MET A 64 -19.53 -4.52 -25.76
CA MET A 64 -20.56 -3.69 -25.11
C MET A 64 -20.22 -2.20 -25.27
N GLN A 65 -21.19 -1.37 -25.64
CA GLN A 65 -20.95 -0.01 -26.12
C GLN A 65 -21.43 1.07 -25.15
N PHE A 66 -20.54 1.96 -24.72
CA PHE A 66 -20.98 3.31 -24.32
C PHE A 66 -21.63 4.01 -25.51
N ASN A 67 -22.93 4.26 -25.42
CA ASN A 67 -23.78 4.72 -26.52
C ASN A 67 -24.64 5.90 -26.04
N VAL A 68 -24.82 6.87 -26.93
CA VAL A 68 -25.75 7.99 -26.76
C VAL A 68 -26.56 8.10 -28.05
N GLY A 69 -27.87 8.30 -27.96
CA GLY A 69 -28.65 8.54 -29.17
C GLY A 69 -30.08 8.99 -28.91
N GLU A 70 -30.76 9.39 -29.97
CA GLU A 70 -32.18 9.73 -29.95
C GLU A 70 -33.05 8.47 -30.04
N GLU A 71 -34.18 8.50 -29.36
CA GLU A 71 -35.25 7.51 -29.51
C GLU A 71 -36.63 8.11 -29.20
N TRP A 72 -37.69 7.39 -29.58
CA TRP A 72 -39.06 7.76 -29.28
C TRP A 72 -39.59 6.98 -28.08
N VAL A 73 -40.09 7.69 -27.07
CA VAL A 73 -40.76 7.13 -25.90
C VAL A 73 -42.05 7.90 -25.66
N ASN A 74 -43.20 7.20 -25.68
CA ASN A 74 -44.53 7.79 -25.49
C ASN A 74 -44.76 9.03 -26.38
N ASN A 75 -44.50 8.89 -27.69
CA ASN A 75 -44.61 9.95 -28.70
C ASN A 75 -43.77 11.21 -28.42
N ARG A 76 -42.72 11.09 -27.61
CA ARG A 76 -41.74 12.17 -27.38
C ARG A 76 -40.36 11.70 -27.78
N ILE A 77 -39.61 12.60 -28.42
CA ILE A 77 -38.19 12.41 -28.68
C ILE A 77 -37.45 12.56 -27.35
N VAL A 78 -36.62 11.58 -27.04
CA VAL A 78 -35.77 11.55 -25.86
C VAL A 78 -34.35 11.16 -26.24
N THR A 79 -33.39 11.49 -25.39
CA THR A 79 -31.99 11.06 -25.53
C THR A 79 -31.73 9.90 -24.59
N ARG A 80 -31.35 8.74 -25.13
CA ARG A 80 -30.80 7.64 -24.35
C ARG A 80 -29.30 7.81 -24.15
N TYR A 81 -28.80 7.29 -23.04
CA TYR A 81 -27.38 7.11 -22.80
C TYR A 81 -27.17 5.86 -21.94
N GLY A 82 -26.14 5.07 -22.22
CA GLY A 82 -25.85 3.89 -21.42
C GLY A 82 -24.82 2.95 -22.02
N LEU A 83 -24.75 1.75 -21.44
CA LEU A 83 -24.04 0.63 -22.01
C LEU A 83 -25.01 -0.27 -22.76
N CYS A 84 -24.76 -0.50 -24.05
CA CYS A 84 -25.67 -1.25 -24.90
C CYS A 84 -24.97 -2.38 -25.68
N PHE A 85 -25.72 -3.44 -26.00
CA PHE A 85 -25.35 -4.47 -26.98
C PHE A 85 -26.09 -4.21 -28.30
N SER A 86 -25.37 -4.24 -29.42
CA SER A 86 -25.96 -4.23 -30.76
C SER A 86 -25.83 -5.63 -31.36
N LEU A 87 -26.95 -6.34 -31.43
CA LEU A 87 -27.05 -7.69 -32.00
C LEU A 87 -27.49 -7.68 -33.46
N GLU A 88 -27.49 -6.52 -34.10
CA GLU A 88 -27.62 -6.37 -35.55
C GLU A 88 -26.35 -6.91 -36.22
N PRO A 89 -26.41 -7.68 -37.31
CA PRO A 89 -25.22 -8.06 -38.07
C PRO A 89 -24.57 -6.86 -38.75
N SER A 90 -23.27 -6.96 -39.01
CA SER A 90 -22.56 -6.01 -39.86
C SER A 90 -21.39 -6.68 -40.55
N ARG A 91 -20.77 -5.98 -41.51
CA ARG A 91 -19.56 -6.48 -42.19
C ARG A 91 -18.44 -6.88 -41.23
N SER A 92 -18.31 -6.19 -40.09
CA SER A 92 -17.26 -6.46 -39.08
C SER A 92 -17.71 -7.35 -37.93
N LEU A 93 -19.00 -7.72 -37.86
CA LEU A 93 -19.56 -8.59 -36.83
C LEU A 93 -20.73 -9.36 -37.44
N THR A 94 -20.45 -10.50 -38.04
CA THR A 94 -21.40 -11.25 -38.86
C THR A 94 -22.34 -12.13 -38.03
N ASN A 95 -21.88 -12.65 -36.89
CA ASN A 95 -22.69 -13.48 -36.00
C ASN A 95 -22.75 -12.90 -34.58
N PRO A 96 -23.42 -11.76 -34.39
CA PRO A 96 -23.35 -11.02 -33.13
C PRO A 96 -23.85 -11.79 -31.91
N VAL A 97 -24.87 -12.66 -32.05
CA VAL A 97 -25.39 -13.45 -30.93
C VAL A 97 -24.33 -14.45 -30.44
N HIS A 98 -23.61 -15.07 -31.36
CA HIS A 98 -22.52 -15.98 -31.04
C HIS A 98 -21.30 -15.22 -30.49
N ASP A 99 -20.83 -14.22 -31.23
CA ASP A 99 -19.57 -13.52 -30.97
C ASP A 99 -19.64 -12.69 -29.68
N LEU A 100 -20.82 -12.17 -29.33
CA LEU A 100 -21.02 -11.40 -28.11
C LEU A 100 -21.47 -12.24 -26.90
N LYS A 101 -21.65 -13.57 -27.08
CA LYS A 101 -22.06 -14.49 -26.02
C LYS A 101 -21.16 -14.45 -24.78
N PRO A 102 -19.82 -14.36 -24.89
CA PRO A 102 -18.96 -14.27 -23.71
C PRO A 102 -19.20 -13.00 -22.88
N PHE A 103 -19.49 -11.88 -23.52
CA PHE A 103 -19.83 -10.63 -22.83
C PHE A 103 -21.20 -10.72 -22.15
N GLN A 104 -22.18 -11.39 -22.78
CA GLN A 104 -23.48 -11.66 -22.14
C GLN A 104 -23.31 -12.47 -20.84
N GLN A 105 -22.50 -13.54 -20.88
CA GLN A 105 -22.25 -14.38 -19.71
C GLN A 105 -21.61 -13.58 -18.57
N ARG A 106 -20.59 -12.77 -18.88
CA ARG A 106 -19.94 -11.91 -17.89
C ARG A 106 -20.84 -10.78 -17.39
N PHE A 107 -21.74 -10.25 -18.22
CA PHE A 107 -22.75 -9.28 -17.78
C PHE A 107 -23.68 -9.90 -16.72
N ASN A 108 -24.18 -11.11 -16.98
CA ASN A 108 -25.04 -11.82 -16.03
C ASN A 108 -24.30 -12.16 -14.73
N GLN A 109 -23.03 -12.57 -14.83
CA GLN A 109 -22.18 -12.79 -13.66
C GLN A 109 -21.98 -11.49 -12.87
N CYS A 110 -21.63 -10.39 -13.55
CA CYS A 110 -21.43 -9.08 -12.95
C CYS A 110 -22.67 -8.61 -12.18
N LEU A 111 -23.86 -8.78 -12.77
CA LEU A 111 -25.13 -8.45 -12.12
C LEU A 111 -25.36 -9.28 -10.85
N ALA A 112 -25.00 -10.56 -10.88
CA ALA A 112 -25.14 -11.45 -9.72
C ALA A 112 -24.17 -11.08 -8.59
N VAL A 113 -22.91 -10.76 -8.92
CA VAL A 113 -21.87 -10.49 -7.90
C VAL A 113 -21.82 -9.02 -7.45
N HIS A 114 -22.27 -8.08 -8.28
CA HIS A 114 -22.22 -6.63 -8.00
C HIS A 114 -23.56 -5.93 -8.31
N PRO A 115 -24.69 -6.36 -7.71
CA PRO A 115 -26.01 -5.79 -8.02
C PRO A 115 -26.10 -4.28 -7.73
N ALA A 116 -25.30 -3.77 -6.78
CA ALA A 116 -25.25 -2.34 -6.44
C ALA A 116 -24.83 -1.44 -7.61
N TRP A 117 -23.97 -1.93 -8.52
CA TRP A 117 -23.51 -1.15 -9.69
C TRP A 117 -24.65 -0.84 -10.67
N PHE A 118 -25.67 -1.70 -10.71
CA PHE A 118 -26.83 -1.57 -11.59
C PHE A 118 -27.93 -0.68 -10.99
N LYS A 119 -27.83 -0.33 -9.70
CA LYS A 119 -28.86 0.43 -8.99
C LYS A 119 -29.06 1.82 -9.61
N GLY A 120 -30.31 2.16 -9.88
CA GLY A 120 -30.70 3.46 -10.45
C GLY A 120 -30.65 3.54 -11.98
N PHE A 121 -30.14 2.50 -12.66
CA PHE A 121 -30.26 2.38 -14.11
C PHE A 121 -31.47 1.53 -14.51
N LYS A 122 -31.96 1.76 -15.73
CA LYS A 122 -33.03 0.97 -16.34
C LYS A 122 -32.47 0.17 -17.50
N GLN A 123 -33.12 -0.95 -17.78
CA GLN A 123 -32.82 -1.81 -18.89
C GLN A 123 -34.01 -1.86 -19.85
N TRP A 124 -33.75 -1.89 -21.14
CA TRP A 124 -34.74 -2.06 -22.21
C TRP A 124 -34.09 -2.65 -23.46
N TYR A 125 -34.91 -3.09 -24.42
CA TYR A 125 -34.42 -3.57 -25.71
C TYR A 125 -35.29 -3.07 -26.86
N TYR A 126 -34.71 -3.08 -28.06
CA TYR A 126 -35.42 -2.99 -29.33
C TYR A 126 -35.44 -4.35 -29.99
N ARG A 127 -36.58 -4.71 -30.56
CA ARG A 127 -36.77 -5.90 -31.38
C ARG A 127 -37.62 -5.53 -32.59
N HIS A 128 -37.09 -5.73 -33.79
CA HIS A 128 -37.78 -5.37 -35.04
C HIS A 128 -38.34 -3.94 -35.02
N GLY A 129 -37.54 -2.98 -34.56
CA GLY A 129 -37.94 -1.56 -34.42
C GLY A 129 -38.85 -1.25 -33.22
N ASN A 130 -39.38 -2.25 -32.50
CA ASN A 130 -40.23 -2.03 -31.34
C ASN A 130 -39.43 -1.96 -30.05
N ARG A 131 -39.63 -0.87 -29.31
CA ARG A 131 -38.98 -0.62 -28.01
C ARG A 131 -39.77 -1.27 -26.87
N SER A 132 -39.09 -2.00 -25.99
CA SER A 132 -39.68 -2.53 -24.76
C SER A 132 -39.93 -1.43 -23.72
N VAL A 133 -40.71 -1.74 -22.69
CA VAL A 133 -40.81 -0.90 -21.50
C VAL A 133 -39.48 -0.87 -20.74
N ASN A 134 -39.26 0.20 -19.97
CA ASN A 134 -38.11 0.30 -19.08
C ASN A 134 -38.34 -0.54 -17.83
N GLN A 135 -37.35 -1.34 -17.46
CA GLN A 135 -37.41 -2.23 -16.31
C GLN A 135 -36.12 -2.19 -15.50
N ALA A 136 -36.11 -2.84 -14.33
CA ALA A 136 -34.90 -3.02 -13.55
C ALA A 136 -33.89 -3.90 -14.32
N ALA A 137 -32.60 -3.75 -14.00
CA ALA A 137 -31.56 -4.61 -14.57
C ALA A 137 -31.82 -6.07 -14.19
N GLN A 138 -31.83 -6.93 -15.19
CA GLN A 138 -32.01 -8.37 -15.06
C GLN A 138 -31.02 -9.12 -15.95
N PRO A 139 -30.81 -10.43 -15.70
CA PRO A 139 -29.98 -11.25 -16.56
C PRO A 139 -30.48 -11.20 -18.01
N LEU A 140 -29.55 -11.04 -18.95
CA LEU A 140 -29.80 -11.18 -20.37
C LEU A 140 -30.02 -12.66 -20.66
N ASN A 141 -31.27 -13.06 -20.88
CA ASN A 141 -31.63 -14.43 -21.22
C ASN A 141 -31.75 -14.61 -22.76
N GLY A 142 -32.18 -15.80 -23.20
CA GLY A 142 -32.38 -16.11 -24.61
C GLY A 142 -33.41 -15.21 -25.31
N ASP A 143 -34.40 -14.68 -24.58
CA ASP A 143 -35.44 -13.84 -25.16
C ASP A 143 -34.93 -12.42 -25.48
N TRP A 144 -33.92 -11.96 -24.75
CA TRP A 144 -33.33 -10.64 -24.95
C TRP A 144 -32.20 -10.69 -25.97
N PHE A 145 -31.38 -11.74 -25.91
CA PHE A 145 -30.14 -11.84 -26.67
C PHE A 145 -30.35 -12.52 -28.04
N LEU A 146 -31.25 -11.95 -28.84
CA LEU A 146 -31.63 -12.44 -30.17
C LEU A 146 -31.02 -11.59 -31.29
N HIS A 147 -30.91 -12.20 -32.46
CA HIS A 147 -30.43 -11.56 -33.67
C HIS A 147 -31.25 -10.30 -34.01
N GLY A 148 -30.57 -9.19 -34.30
CA GLY A 148 -31.18 -7.89 -34.61
C GLY A 148 -31.63 -7.07 -33.41
N ASN A 149 -31.52 -7.58 -32.18
CA ASN A 149 -31.91 -6.81 -31.01
C ASN A 149 -30.87 -5.74 -30.65
N PHE A 150 -31.34 -4.60 -30.15
CA PHE A 150 -30.48 -3.62 -29.49
C PHE A 150 -30.87 -3.52 -28.02
N ILE A 151 -29.97 -3.88 -27.11
CA ILE A 151 -30.25 -3.97 -25.67
C ILE A 151 -29.48 -2.88 -24.96
N CYS A 152 -30.10 -2.11 -24.07
CA CYS A 152 -29.39 -1.08 -23.33
C CYS A 152 -29.66 -1.09 -21.82
N LEU A 153 -28.62 -0.78 -21.06
CA LEU A 153 -28.63 -0.48 -19.63
C LEU A 153 -28.19 0.98 -19.45
N GLY A 154 -29.05 1.85 -18.95
CA GLY A 154 -28.71 3.25 -18.78
C GLY A 154 -29.87 4.13 -18.35
N GLY A 155 -29.86 5.37 -18.85
CA GLY A 155 -30.85 6.39 -18.54
C GLY A 155 -31.36 7.11 -19.78
N ILE A 156 -32.37 7.94 -19.56
CA ILE A 156 -33.03 8.75 -20.59
C ILE A 156 -33.13 10.20 -20.09
N ILE A 157 -32.91 11.14 -20.99
CA ILE A 157 -33.19 12.56 -20.81
C ILE A 157 -34.35 12.93 -21.74
N ASN A 158 -35.39 13.57 -21.21
CA ASN A 158 -36.59 13.98 -21.95
C ASN A 158 -36.34 15.22 -22.83
N LYS A 159 -35.32 15.15 -23.68
CA LYS A 159 -34.90 16.16 -24.65
C LYS A 159 -34.29 15.45 -25.86
N SER A 160 -34.41 16.04 -27.05
CA SER A 160 -33.63 15.61 -28.22
C SER A 160 -32.13 15.86 -28.00
N LEU A 161 -31.26 15.17 -28.75
CA LEU A 161 -29.80 15.34 -28.71
C LEU A 161 -29.40 16.80 -28.99
N THR A 162 -30.12 17.45 -29.92
CA THR A 162 -29.88 18.84 -30.31
C THR A 162 -30.27 19.85 -29.24
N ALA A 163 -31.09 19.45 -28.26
CA ALA A 163 -31.61 20.27 -27.18
C ALA A 163 -30.91 20.04 -25.83
N LEU A 164 -29.89 19.19 -25.78
CA LEU A 164 -29.11 18.95 -24.56
C LEU A 164 -28.31 20.19 -24.18
N ASN A 165 -28.31 20.50 -22.90
CA ASN A 165 -27.49 21.55 -22.30
C ASN A 165 -26.34 20.96 -21.48
N ASP A 166 -25.49 21.83 -20.93
CA ASP A 166 -24.32 21.42 -20.16
C ASP A 166 -24.63 20.53 -18.94
N GLN A 167 -25.76 20.76 -18.26
CA GLN A 167 -26.17 19.93 -17.14
C GLN A 167 -26.55 18.51 -17.59
N ASP A 168 -27.20 18.39 -18.75
CA ASP A 168 -27.51 17.09 -19.36
C ASP A 168 -26.23 16.33 -19.73
N LEU A 169 -25.22 17.02 -20.28
CA LEU A 169 -23.93 16.41 -20.62
C LEU A 169 -23.19 15.91 -19.38
N GLN A 170 -23.19 16.70 -18.30
CA GLN A 170 -22.61 16.29 -17.02
C GLN A 170 -23.32 15.05 -16.44
N LYS A 171 -24.65 14.99 -16.57
CA LYS A 171 -25.43 13.82 -16.16
C LYS A 171 -25.05 12.57 -16.95
N ILE A 172 -24.82 12.70 -18.27
CA ILE A 172 -24.36 11.59 -19.12
C ILE A 172 -22.98 11.11 -18.68
N LEU A 173 -22.03 12.02 -18.48
CA LEU A 173 -20.66 11.68 -18.07
C LEU A 173 -20.62 11.02 -16.68
N ALA A 174 -21.34 11.56 -15.70
CA ALA A 174 -21.46 10.96 -14.37
C ALA A 174 -22.09 9.55 -14.43
N ALA A 175 -23.07 9.35 -15.32
CA ALA A 175 -23.64 8.02 -15.54
C ALA A 175 -22.65 7.06 -16.19
N PHE A 176 -21.82 7.52 -17.15
CA PHE A 176 -20.79 6.70 -17.75
C PHE A 176 -19.72 6.28 -16.75
N ASP A 177 -19.30 7.17 -15.85
CA ASP A 177 -18.38 6.80 -14.77
C ASP A 177 -18.97 5.73 -13.85
N ARG A 178 -20.27 5.82 -13.53
CA ARG A 178 -20.97 4.78 -12.75
C ARG A 178 -21.13 3.46 -13.49
N LEU A 179 -21.23 3.50 -14.82
CA LEU A 179 -21.34 2.31 -15.67
C LEU A 179 -19.97 1.70 -15.99
N LEU A 180 -18.88 2.46 -15.86
CA LEU A 180 -17.51 2.02 -16.18
C LEU A 180 -17.09 0.74 -15.45
N PRO A 181 -17.33 0.53 -14.14
CA PRO A 181 -17.01 -0.74 -13.47
C PRO A 181 -17.66 -1.97 -14.12
N ILE A 182 -18.89 -1.83 -14.64
CA ILE A 182 -19.58 -2.91 -15.36
C ILE A 182 -18.85 -3.20 -16.67
N TYR A 183 -18.49 -2.16 -17.42
CA TYR A 183 -17.70 -2.32 -18.66
C TYR A 183 -16.33 -2.94 -18.37
N GLU A 184 -15.62 -2.49 -17.33
CA GLU A 184 -14.32 -3.04 -16.92
C GLU A 184 -14.42 -4.54 -16.58
N TYR A 185 -15.47 -4.95 -15.87
CA TYR A 185 -15.73 -6.36 -15.57
C TYR A 185 -16.08 -7.17 -16.83
N VAL A 186 -17.02 -6.66 -17.63
CA VAL A 186 -17.62 -7.40 -18.76
C VAL A 186 -16.69 -7.44 -19.97
N VAL A 187 -16.04 -6.33 -20.31
CA VAL A 187 -15.23 -6.21 -21.52
C VAL A 187 -13.75 -6.40 -21.22
N LEU A 188 -13.23 -5.73 -20.20
CA LEU A 188 -11.79 -5.77 -19.89
C LEU A 188 -11.39 -6.96 -19.03
N GLN A 189 -12.36 -7.67 -18.43
CA GLN A 189 -12.12 -8.73 -17.45
C GLN A 189 -11.25 -8.26 -16.28
N LYS A 190 -11.34 -6.96 -15.96
CA LYS A 190 -10.64 -6.36 -14.84
C LYS A 190 -11.40 -6.72 -13.58
N LYS A 191 -10.70 -7.35 -12.63
CA LYS A 191 -11.26 -7.63 -11.31
C LYS A 191 -11.65 -6.31 -10.62
N PRO A 192 -12.82 -6.22 -9.99
CA PRO A 192 -13.19 -5.06 -9.19
C PRO A 192 -12.11 -4.79 -8.14
N LEU A 193 -11.93 -3.52 -7.77
CA LEU A 193 -11.19 -3.24 -6.56
C LEU A 193 -11.92 -3.91 -5.38
N PRO A 194 -11.22 -4.69 -4.55
CA PRO A 194 -11.81 -5.24 -3.35
C PRO A 194 -12.29 -4.10 -2.44
N VAL A 195 -13.37 -4.34 -1.68
CA VAL A 195 -13.90 -3.39 -0.69
C VAL A 195 -13.70 -3.86 0.75
N ILE A 196 -13.27 -5.11 0.93
CA ILE A 196 -13.09 -5.72 2.24
C ILE A 196 -11.78 -5.22 2.85
N ARG A 197 -11.86 -4.61 4.03
CA ARG A 197 -10.73 -4.18 4.83
C ARG A 197 -10.55 -5.16 5.98
N ILE A 198 -9.30 -5.54 6.24
CA ILE A 198 -8.97 -6.45 7.34
C ILE A 198 -7.75 -5.96 8.10
N PHE A 199 -7.56 -6.49 9.29
CA PHE A 199 -6.26 -6.51 9.95
C PHE A 199 -5.86 -7.93 10.31
N THR A 200 -4.55 -8.20 10.36
CA THR A 200 -4.03 -9.53 10.71
C THR A 200 -2.64 -9.47 11.32
N ARG A 201 -2.27 -10.55 12.01
CA ARG A 201 -1.00 -10.65 12.72
C ARG A 201 0.14 -11.09 11.80
N LEU A 202 1.31 -10.48 11.95
CA LEU A 202 2.60 -10.97 11.45
C LEU A 202 3.47 -11.49 12.59
N THR A 203 4.32 -12.46 12.26
CA THR A 203 5.41 -12.90 13.14
C THR A 203 6.31 -11.71 13.41
N SER A 204 6.75 -11.52 14.66
CA SER A 204 7.61 -10.40 15.01
C SER A 204 8.93 -10.49 14.25
N ASN A 205 9.48 -9.35 13.85
CA ASN A 205 10.68 -9.32 13.05
C ASN A 205 11.53 -8.09 13.37
N GLU A 206 12.85 -8.26 13.25
CA GLU A 206 13.88 -7.21 13.46
C GLU A 206 14.64 -6.87 12.17
N ASN A 207 14.25 -7.47 11.04
CA ASN A 207 14.87 -7.32 9.73
C ASN A 207 13.82 -6.86 8.70
N ASN A 208 12.89 -5.99 9.10
CA ASN A 208 11.88 -5.34 8.26
C ASN A 208 11.01 -6.28 7.41
N TRP A 209 10.80 -7.51 7.88
CA TRP A 209 10.11 -8.58 7.15
C TRP A 209 10.74 -8.88 5.78
N GLU A 210 12.03 -8.58 5.62
CA GLU A 210 12.83 -8.95 4.46
C GLU A 210 13.57 -10.27 4.71
N LEU A 211 13.94 -10.56 5.95
CA LEU A 211 14.69 -11.76 6.34
C LEU A 211 14.22 -12.27 7.73
N PRO A 212 14.39 -13.57 8.05
CA PRO A 212 13.99 -14.11 9.33
C PRO A 212 14.88 -13.56 10.46
N SER A 213 14.29 -13.40 11.64
CA SER A 213 14.96 -12.92 12.86
C SER A 213 14.99 -14.01 13.95
N PRO A 214 15.93 -13.99 14.91
CA PRO A 214 16.02 -15.06 15.91
C PRO A 214 14.81 -15.14 16.84
N HIS A 215 14.14 -16.30 16.89
CA HIS A 215 13.04 -16.56 17.84
C HIS A 215 13.42 -17.58 18.91
N ARG A 216 12.82 -17.45 20.10
CA ARG A 216 12.94 -18.48 21.14
C ARG A 216 12.05 -19.67 20.80
N TRP A 217 12.65 -20.81 20.51
CA TRP A 217 11.92 -22.04 20.21
C TRP A 217 12.44 -23.24 21.00
N LYS A 218 11.67 -24.33 21.01
CA LYS A 218 12.08 -25.61 21.61
C LYS A 218 11.66 -26.75 20.71
N LYS A 219 12.56 -27.71 20.48
CA LYS A 219 12.26 -28.93 19.70
C LYS A 219 11.06 -29.72 20.26
N SER A 220 10.89 -29.73 21.58
CA SER A 220 9.74 -30.37 22.24
C SER A 220 8.39 -29.66 22.00
N ASN A 221 8.38 -28.50 21.35
CA ASN A 221 7.15 -27.82 20.94
C ASN A 221 6.66 -28.25 19.55
N GLN A 222 7.51 -28.88 18.74
CA GLN A 222 7.18 -29.25 17.35
C GLN A 222 5.95 -30.17 17.29
N GLY A 223 5.06 -29.90 16.35
CA GLY A 223 3.79 -30.60 16.16
C GLY A 223 2.66 -30.17 17.10
N LYS A 224 2.90 -29.29 18.08
CA LYS A 224 1.85 -28.84 19.01
C LYS A 224 1.00 -27.73 18.39
N LYS A 225 -0.26 -28.02 18.12
CA LYS A 225 -1.23 -27.10 17.48
C LYS A 225 -1.46 -25.78 18.23
N ASN A 226 -1.26 -25.76 19.55
CA ASN A 226 -1.47 -24.59 20.41
C ASN A 226 -0.21 -23.74 20.60
N ILE A 227 0.93 -24.14 20.01
CA ILE A 227 2.17 -23.37 20.07
C ILE A 227 2.38 -22.65 18.74
N PRO A 228 2.66 -21.34 18.73
CA PRO A 228 2.98 -20.61 17.50
C PRO A 228 4.16 -21.25 16.74
N PHE A 229 4.16 -21.10 15.40
CA PHE A 229 5.11 -21.81 14.53
C PHE A 229 6.56 -21.40 14.80
N GLU A 230 6.78 -20.11 15.02
CA GLU A 230 8.05 -19.52 15.42
C GLU A 230 8.58 -20.07 16.75
N ASN A 231 7.70 -20.48 17.66
CA ASN A 231 8.08 -21.13 18.94
C ASN A 231 8.35 -22.64 18.80
N GLN A 232 8.05 -23.23 17.64
CA GLN A 232 8.33 -24.63 17.29
C GLN A 232 9.61 -24.78 16.47
N TYR A 233 9.91 -23.83 15.59
CA TYR A 233 11.00 -23.94 14.62
C TYR A 233 11.96 -22.75 14.61
N GLY A 234 11.68 -21.65 15.31
CA GLY A 234 12.61 -20.52 15.45
C GLY A 234 12.51 -19.46 14.35
N PHE A 235 11.49 -19.52 13.48
CA PHE A 235 11.21 -18.55 12.43
C PHE A 235 9.73 -18.60 12.03
N GLY A 236 9.22 -17.57 11.37
CA GLY A 236 7.91 -17.53 10.70
C GLY A 236 8.05 -17.29 9.20
N HIS A 237 7.17 -17.90 8.39
CA HIS A 237 7.22 -17.72 6.94
C HIS A 237 6.89 -16.29 6.51
N GLU A 238 6.14 -15.53 7.31
CA GLU A 238 5.85 -14.12 7.02
C GLU A 238 7.08 -13.21 7.11
N GLU A 239 8.18 -13.66 7.69
CA GLU A 239 9.39 -12.85 7.83
C GLU A 239 10.13 -12.59 6.51
N TRP A 240 9.67 -13.19 5.41
CA TRP A 240 10.13 -12.91 4.04
C TRP A 240 9.14 -12.08 3.21
N LEU A 241 8.08 -11.53 3.82
CA LEU A 241 6.98 -10.84 3.13
C LEU A 241 7.47 -9.76 2.16
N LEU A 242 8.48 -8.98 2.55
CA LEU A 242 9.07 -7.88 1.77
C LEU A 242 10.43 -8.24 1.16
N ASN A 243 10.81 -9.53 1.15
CA ASN A 243 12.06 -9.94 0.53
C ASN A 243 12.04 -9.70 -0.99
N ASN A 244 12.96 -8.86 -1.47
CA ASN A 244 13.01 -8.44 -2.87
C ASN A 244 13.27 -9.57 -3.88
N ARG A 245 13.76 -10.74 -3.44
CA ARG A 245 13.88 -11.94 -4.29
C ARG A 245 12.55 -12.40 -4.87
N TYR A 246 11.45 -12.08 -4.19
CA TYR A 246 10.09 -12.46 -4.59
C TYR A 246 9.33 -11.33 -5.28
N ASN A 247 10.03 -10.28 -5.71
CA ASN A 247 9.48 -9.29 -6.61
C ASN A 247 9.62 -9.76 -8.07
N VAL A 248 8.50 -10.13 -8.69
CA VAL A 248 8.46 -10.67 -10.06
C VAL A 248 7.38 -9.96 -10.86
N GLY A 249 7.76 -9.39 -12.01
CA GLY A 249 6.81 -8.71 -12.90
C GLY A 249 6.12 -7.49 -12.27
N GLY A 250 6.79 -6.81 -11.32
CA GLY A 250 6.25 -5.65 -10.61
C GLY A 250 5.30 -5.99 -9.45
N TYR A 251 5.16 -7.27 -9.12
CA TYR A 251 4.43 -7.74 -7.94
C TYR A 251 5.39 -8.34 -6.92
N GLN A 252 5.20 -7.97 -5.66
CA GLN A 252 5.81 -8.64 -4.50
C GLN A 252 4.93 -9.84 -4.12
N TYR A 253 5.56 -10.99 -3.94
CA TYR A 253 4.90 -12.24 -3.53
C TYR A 253 5.34 -12.61 -2.11
N GLY A 254 4.39 -13.04 -1.27
CA GLY A 254 4.71 -13.33 0.13
C GLY A 254 3.78 -14.34 0.78
N TYR A 255 4.23 -14.86 1.91
CA TYR A 255 3.41 -15.65 2.80
C TYR A 255 2.85 -14.77 3.92
N ILE A 256 1.53 -14.87 4.15
CA ILE A 256 0.85 -14.25 5.29
C ILE A 256 -0.12 -15.29 5.83
N ARG A 257 0.11 -15.82 7.05
CA ARG A 257 -0.74 -16.87 7.60
C ARG A 257 -2.20 -16.44 7.78
N GLY A 258 -2.43 -15.17 8.12
CA GLY A 258 -3.77 -14.59 8.13
C GLY A 258 -4.51 -14.77 6.80
N ILE A 259 -3.82 -14.50 5.68
CA ILE A 259 -4.38 -14.61 4.32
C ILE A 259 -4.55 -16.08 3.91
N GLN A 260 -3.65 -16.97 4.35
CA GLN A 260 -3.81 -18.41 4.17
C GLN A 260 -5.16 -18.90 4.74
N HIS A 261 -5.62 -18.29 5.84
CA HIS A 261 -6.90 -18.58 6.49
C HIS A 261 -8.10 -17.75 5.99
N ALA A 262 -7.95 -16.94 4.94
CA ALA A 262 -9.07 -16.20 4.33
C ALA A 262 -10.18 -17.16 3.83
N LYS A 263 -11.44 -16.70 3.96
CA LYS A 263 -12.64 -17.44 3.54
C LYS A 263 -12.57 -17.82 2.06
N ALA A 264 -13.05 -19.01 1.71
CA ALA A 264 -13.16 -19.43 0.32
C ALA A 264 -13.99 -18.42 -0.50
N GLY A 265 -13.53 -18.10 -1.71
CA GLY A 265 -14.15 -17.08 -2.56
C GLY A 265 -13.68 -15.64 -2.30
N THR A 266 -12.77 -15.43 -1.34
CA THR A 266 -12.09 -14.13 -1.20
C THR A 266 -10.92 -14.08 -2.17
N ASP A 267 -10.99 -13.18 -3.16
CA ASP A 267 -9.93 -13.04 -4.17
C ASP A 267 -8.91 -11.95 -3.82
N ALA A 268 -9.31 -10.94 -3.04
CA ALA A 268 -8.45 -9.82 -2.66
C ALA A 268 -9.03 -9.03 -1.46
N PHE A 269 -8.19 -8.22 -0.84
CA PHE A 269 -8.53 -7.25 0.20
C PHE A 269 -8.19 -5.82 -0.26
N ALA A 270 -9.07 -4.87 0.05
CA ALA A 270 -8.88 -3.44 -0.25
C ALA A 270 -7.68 -2.90 0.51
N GLU A 271 -7.60 -3.29 1.77
CA GLU A 271 -6.64 -2.81 2.73
C GLU A 271 -6.42 -3.90 3.78
N VAL A 272 -5.16 -4.17 4.07
CA VAL A 272 -4.74 -5.11 5.10
C VAL A 272 -3.80 -4.39 6.03
N HIS A 273 -4.24 -4.14 7.26
CA HIS A 273 -3.35 -3.68 8.31
C HIS A 273 -2.66 -4.85 8.98
N PHE A 274 -1.41 -4.64 9.39
CA PHE A 274 -0.60 -5.63 10.05
C PHE A 274 -0.27 -5.19 11.45
N TYR A 275 -0.32 -6.12 12.39
CA TYR A 275 0.21 -5.91 13.73
C TYR A 275 1.11 -7.07 14.11
N THR A 276 2.02 -6.82 15.04
CA THR A 276 2.88 -7.85 15.61
C THR A 276 2.85 -7.80 17.13
N VAL A 277 3.28 -8.90 17.75
CA VAL A 277 3.34 -9.03 19.21
C VAL A 277 4.76 -9.33 19.60
N ARG A 278 5.41 -8.40 20.31
CA ARG A 278 6.75 -8.57 20.87
C ARG A 278 6.63 -8.90 22.35
N LYS A 279 7.43 -9.85 22.82
CA LYS A 279 7.43 -10.23 24.24
C LYS A 279 8.55 -9.50 24.96
N GLU A 280 8.18 -8.59 25.86
CA GLU A 280 9.12 -7.86 26.71
C GLU A 280 8.98 -8.30 28.16
N LYS A 281 10.02 -8.95 28.68
CA LYS A 281 10.01 -9.60 30.00
C LYS A 281 8.81 -10.56 30.14
N THR A 282 7.77 -10.13 30.86
CA THR A 282 6.53 -10.88 31.10
C THR A 282 5.33 -10.35 30.30
N ALA A 283 5.44 -9.17 29.68
CA ALA A 283 4.37 -8.52 28.94
C ALA A 283 4.42 -8.88 27.44
N ASN A 284 3.25 -8.93 26.82
CA ASN A 284 3.11 -8.98 25.36
C ASN A 284 2.74 -7.57 24.92
N LEU A 285 3.62 -6.92 24.19
CA LEU A 285 3.41 -5.59 23.63
C LEU A 285 2.98 -5.72 22.18
N VAL A 286 1.97 -4.94 21.79
CA VAL A 286 1.42 -4.95 20.44
C VAL A 286 1.96 -3.74 19.69
N TYR A 287 2.33 -3.96 18.44
CA TYR A 287 2.78 -2.90 17.55
C TYR A 287 2.04 -2.99 16.22
N HIS A 288 1.53 -1.87 15.72
CA HIS A 288 1.06 -1.75 14.34
C HIS A 288 2.28 -1.68 13.42
N VAL A 289 2.30 -2.55 12.41
CA VAL A 289 3.44 -2.74 11.50
C VAL A 289 3.30 -1.90 10.23
N GLY A 290 2.07 -1.60 9.82
CA GLY A 290 1.80 -0.93 8.56
C GLY A 290 0.62 -1.53 7.81
N THR A 291 0.51 -1.14 6.55
CA THR A 291 -0.66 -1.42 5.71
C THR A 291 -0.23 -1.86 4.31
N ILE A 292 -0.98 -2.79 3.71
CA ILE A 292 -0.90 -3.10 2.29
C ILE A 292 -2.28 -2.89 1.66
N ARG A 293 -2.35 -2.05 0.64
CA ARG A 293 -3.55 -1.82 -0.18
C ARG A 293 -3.59 -2.79 -1.36
N ASN A 294 -4.78 -3.09 -1.86
CA ASN A 294 -5.00 -3.94 -3.04
C ASN A 294 -4.29 -5.32 -2.98
N LEU A 295 -4.31 -5.98 -1.82
CA LEU A 295 -3.66 -7.27 -1.63
C LEU A 295 -4.47 -8.39 -2.31
N GLU A 296 -3.85 -9.09 -3.26
CA GLU A 296 -4.46 -10.20 -3.99
C GLU A 296 -4.16 -11.54 -3.31
N ILE A 297 -5.16 -12.41 -3.18
CA ILE A 297 -5.02 -13.77 -2.64
C ILE A 297 -4.71 -14.73 -3.78
N ILE A 298 -3.58 -15.42 -3.71
CA ILE A 298 -3.08 -16.29 -4.79
C ILE A 298 -2.93 -17.75 -4.38
N LYS A 299 -3.35 -18.13 -3.17
CA LYS A 299 -3.24 -19.53 -2.68
C LYS A 299 -3.95 -20.58 -3.56
N HIS A 300 -4.92 -20.16 -4.36
CA HIS A 300 -5.67 -20.99 -5.30
C HIS A 300 -5.64 -20.43 -6.73
N ASP A 301 -4.66 -19.59 -7.07
CA ASP A 301 -4.46 -19.03 -8.42
C ASP A 301 -3.30 -19.75 -9.14
N PRO A 302 -3.59 -20.73 -10.02
CA PRO A 302 -2.54 -21.52 -10.68
C PRO A 302 -1.59 -20.65 -11.51
N ALA A 303 -2.08 -19.61 -12.18
CA ALA A 303 -1.25 -18.75 -13.03
C ALA A 303 -0.26 -17.94 -12.18
N ALA A 304 -0.70 -17.41 -11.03
CA ALA A 304 0.20 -16.74 -10.11
C ALA A 304 1.23 -17.71 -9.50
N GLN A 305 0.84 -18.95 -9.20
CA GLN A 305 1.74 -19.98 -8.66
C GLN A 305 2.80 -20.42 -9.67
N GLU A 306 2.44 -20.59 -10.94
CA GLU A 306 3.37 -20.93 -12.04
C GLU A 306 4.49 -19.89 -12.21
N ILE A 307 4.19 -18.61 -11.94
CA ILE A 307 5.16 -17.51 -12.00
C ILE A 307 6.14 -17.57 -10.81
N ILE A 308 5.64 -17.70 -9.58
CA ILE A 308 6.47 -17.50 -8.38
C ILE A 308 7.18 -18.78 -7.92
N LYS A 309 6.60 -19.96 -8.16
CA LYS A 309 7.15 -21.24 -7.70
C LYS A 309 8.60 -21.48 -8.15
N PRO A 310 8.98 -21.26 -9.44
CA PRO A 310 10.38 -21.44 -9.87
C PRO A 310 11.35 -20.49 -9.15
N VAL A 311 10.91 -19.30 -8.78
CA VAL A 311 11.73 -18.31 -8.05
C VAL A 311 11.92 -18.74 -6.60
N ILE A 312 10.86 -19.20 -5.94
CA ILE A 312 10.94 -19.78 -4.58
C ILE A 312 11.87 -20.99 -4.58
N ASP A 313 11.70 -21.91 -5.52
CA ASP A 313 12.51 -23.13 -5.61
C ASP A 313 14.00 -22.80 -5.83
N ARG A 314 14.31 -21.78 -6.64
CA ARG A 314 15.68 -21.27 -6.86
C ARG A 314 16.34 -20.77 -5.57
N PHE A 315 15.61 -20.05 -4.72
CA PHE A 315 16.14 -19.45 -3.50
C PHE A 315 15.92 -20.30 -2.23
N ARG A 316 15.42 -21.53 -2.38
CA ARG A 316 15.14 -22.43 -1.25
C ARG A 316 16.39 -22.72 -0.40
N ALA A 317 17.55 -22.86 -1.03
CA ALA A 317 18.81 -23.10 -0.32
C ALA A 317 19.20 -21.90 0.55
N ASP A 318 19.07 -20.68 0.03
CA ASP A 318 19.35 -19.45 0.76
C ASP A 318 18.40 -19.30 1.97
N MET A 319 17.11 -19.59 1.80
CA MET A 319 16.16 -19.55 2.93
C MET A 319 16.55 -20.54 4.05
N ILE A 320 17.03 -21.72 3.69
CA ILE A 320 17.51 -22.72 4.67
C ILE A 320 18.74 -22.19 5.40
N GLU A 321 19.68 -21.57 4.67
CA GLU A 321 20.87 -20.97 5.28
C GLU A 321 20.49 -19.84 6.25
N GLU A 322 19.59 -18.95 5.84
CA GLU A 322 19.08 -17.85 6.67
C GLU A 322 18.44 -18.38 7.97
N ILE A 323 17.65 -19.45 7.90
CA ILE A 323 17.08 -20.13 9.09
C ILE A 323 18.20 -20.64 10.01
N LEU A 324 19.24 -21.28 9.45
CA LEU A 324 20.34 -21.83 10.24
C LEU A 324 21.17 -20.71 10.90
N GLN A 325 21.40 -19.59 10.21
CA GLN A 325 22.14 -18.44 10.72
C GLN A 325 21.49 -17.82 11.96
N ILE A 326 20.16 -17.87 12.07
CA ILE A 326 19.42 -17.39 13.25
C ILE A 326 19.17 -18.47 14.31
N ASN A 327 19.81 -19.65 14.19
CA ASN A 327 19.61 -20.83 15.04
C ASN A 327 18.18 -21.42 14.99
N GLY A 328 17.48 -21.27 13.86
CA GLY A 328 16.22 -21.95 13.60
C GLY A 328 16.40 -23.41 13.17
N ASP A 329 15.31 -24.18 13.19
CA ASP A 329 15.27 -25.58 12.76
C ASP A 329 14.77 -25.69 11.32
N ARG A 330 15.65 -26.11 10.41
CA ARG A 330 15.29 -26.37 9.00
C ARG A 330 14.10 -27.32 8.84
N LYS A 331 13.81 -28.17 9.83
CA LYS A 331 12.65 -29.07 9.78
C LYS A 331 11.34 -28.31 9.56
N GLY A 332 11.25 -27.05 10.04
CA GLY A 332 10.09 -26.20 9.78
C GLY A 332 9.86 -25.96 8.29
N MET A 333 10.92 -25.75 7.52
CA MET A 333 10.86 -25.56 6.06
C MET A 333 10.67 -26.88 5.29
N ASP A 334 11.18 -28.00 5.83
CA ASP A 334 11.01 -29.31 5.22
C ASP A 334 9.57 -29.85 5.41
N ASP A 335 9.00 -29.72 6.62
CA ASP A 335 7.62 -30.13 6.92
C ASP A 335 6.57 -29.17 6.34
N HIS A 336 6.90 -27.88 6.31
CA HIS A 336 6.03 -26.80 5.88
C HIS A 336 6.77 -25.90 4.88
N PRO A 337 6.82 -26.29 3.60
CA PRO A 337 7.51 -25.49 2.60
C PRO A 337 6.88 -24.10 2.44
N PHE A 338 7.72 -23.09 2.25
CA PHE A 338 7.27 -21.75 1.92
C PHE A 338 6.45 -21.76 0.62
N THR A 339 5.28 -21.14 0.66
CA THR A 339 4.39 -20.95 -0.48
C THR A 339 3.87 -19.52 -0.45
N ALA A 340 3.92 -18.81 -1.57
CA ALA A 340 3.32 -17.48 -1.62
C ALA A 340 1.79 -17.62 -1.64
N VAL A 341 1.10 -16.94 -0.73
CA VAL A 341 -0.36 -16.98 -0.60
C VAL A 341 -1.00 -15.64 -0.95
N ALA A 342 -0.19 -14.59 -1.03
CA ALA A 342 -0.58 -13.24 -1.40
C ALA A 342 0.40 -12.63 -2.41
N ARG A 343 -0.10 -11.68 -3.20
CA ARG A 343 0.73 -10.73 -3.95
C ARG A 343 0.17 -9.32 -3.90
N PHE A 344 1.03 -8.32 -4.06
CA PHE A 344 0.70 -6.89 -4.03
C PHE A 344 1.77 -6.09 -4.76
N LYS A 345 1.53 -4.81 -5.03
CA LYS A 345 2.57 -3.92 -5.58
C LYS A 345 3.26 -3.18 -4.45
N LEU A 346 4.57 -2.94 -4.57
CA LEU A 346 5.34 -2.22 -3.55
C LEU A 346 4.83 -0.79 -3.31
N GLN A 347 4.30 -0.13 -4.35
CA GLN A 347 3.65 1.18 -4.23
C GLN A 347 2.38 1.18 -3.37
N ASP A 348 1.81 0.00 -3.10
CA ASP A 348 0.62 -0.17 -2.26
C ASP A 348 1.00 -0.53 -0.81
N VAL A 349 2.29 -0.62 -0.49
CA VAL A 349 2.81 -0.88 0.86
C VAL A 349 3.07 0.44 1.59
N ASP A 350 2.67 0.50 2.84
CA ASP A 350 2.79 1.65 3.71
C ASP A 350 3.22 1.17 5.11
N PHE A 351 4.51 0.88 5.24
CA PHE A 351 5.13 0.39 6.47
C PHE A 351 6.02 1.53 7.01
N PRO A 352 5.79 2.02 8.24
CA PRO A 352 6.72 2.94 8.89
C PRO A 352 8.09 2.28 9.11
N ASP A 353 9.13 3.11 9.27
CA ASP A 353 10.48 2.63 9.56
C ASP A 353 10.55 1.80 10.85
N GLU A 354 9.76 2.18 11.87
CA GLU A 354 9.57 1.43 13.10
C GLU A 354 8.08 1.15 13.36
N PRO A 355 7.71 -0.08 13.79
CA PRO A 355 6.34 -0.38 14.18
C PRO A 355 5.86 0.51 15.34
N VAL A 356 4.63 1.01 15.24
CA VAL A 356 4.02 1.93 16.22
C VAL A 356 3.43 1.13 17.39
N TYR A 357 3.77 1.49 18.63
CA TYR A 357 3.25 0.82 19.82
C TYR A 357 1.74 1.07 20.01
N GLN A 358 1.00 0.02 20.37
CA GLN A 358 -0.46 0.01 20.47
C GLN A 358 -0.89 -0.51 21.86
N PRO A 359 -0.80 0.34 22.91
CA PRO A 359 -1.06 -0.08 24.29
C PRO A 359 -2.49 -0.55 24.56
N GLU A 360 -3.48 0.03 23.90
CA GLU A 360 -4.91 -0.26 24.14
C GLU A 360 -5.46 -1.34 23.20
N PHE A 361 -4.62 -1.96 22.36
CA PHE A 361 -5.04 -3.00 21.44
C PHE A 361 -5.61 -4.23 22.15
N ASP A 362 -6.81 -4.68 21.75
CA ASP A 362 -7.49 -5.84 22.34
C ASP A 362 -6.86 -7.18 21.91
N LEU A 363 -5.67 -7.47 22.45
CA LEU A 363 -4.95 -8.71 22.20
C LEU A 363 -5.70 -9.95 22.75
N LYS A 364 -6.66 -9.78 23.67
CA LYS A 364 -7.43 -10.93 24.19
C LYS A 364 -8.33 -11.50 23.10
N THR A 365 -8.97 -10.61 22.33
CA THR A 365 -9.83 -10.95 21.19
C THR A 365 -9.00 -11.25 19.94
N PHE A 366 -8.03 -10.40 19.63
CA PHE A 366 -7.29 -10.43 18.36
C PHE A 366 -5.87 -11.02 18.52
N LYS A 367 -5.76 -12.27 18.98
CA LYS A 367 -4.44 -12.94 19.16
C LYS A 367 -3.98 -13.85 18.02
N ARG A 368 -4.89 -14.24 17.12
CA ARG A 368 -4.65 -15.32 16.15
C ARG A 368 -4.12 -14.76 14.83
N PHE A 369 -3.37 -15.59 14.11
CA PHE A 369 -2.98 -15.33 12.72
C PHE A 369 -4.15 -15.63 11.80
N GLN A 370 -5.18 -14.78 11.81
CA GLN A 370 -6.37 -14.91 10.98
C GLN A 370 -6.80 -13.51 10.50
N PRO A 371 -7.59 -13.40 9.42
CA PRO A 371 -8.09 -12.11 8.98
C PRO A 371 -9.24 -11.67 9.90
N TYR A 372 -9.19 -10.44 10.37
CA TYR A 372 -10.27 -9.79 11.11
C TYR A 372 -10.83 -8.67 10.25
N GLU A 373 -12.07 -8.83 9.78
CA GLU A 373 -12.80 -7.79 9.05
C GLU A 373 -13.20 -6.67 10.00
N PHE A 374 -13.10 -5.43 9.54
CA PHE A 374 -13.60 -4.27 10.27
C PHE A 374 -14.34 -3.32 9.32
N GLU A 375 -15.34 -2.64 9.88
CA GLU A 375 -16.10 -1.58 9.24
C GLU A 375 -15.80 -0.29 10.02
N GLY A 376 -15.62 0.84 9.33
CA GLY A 376 -15.26 2.11 9.98
C GLY A 376 -13.85 2.59 9.64
N ASP A 377 -13.33 3.53 10.42
CA ASP A 377 -12.04 4.18 10.18
C ASP A 377 -10.88 3.39 10.83
N PHE A 378 -9.64 3.72 10.45
CA PHE A 378 -8.45 3.08 11.02
C PHE A 378 -8.39 3.21 12.55
N ALA A 379 -8.80 4.38 13.06
CA ALA A 379 -8.91 4.73 14.48
C ALA A 379 -9.81 3.78 15.30
N ASP A 380 -10.71 3.03 14.64
CA ASP A 380 -11.60 2.09 15.33
C ASP A 380 -10.87 0.81 15.77
N VAL A 381 -9.70 0.52 15.19
CA VAL A 381 -8.91 -0.70 15.46
C VAL A 381 -7.54 -0.37 16.04
N PHE A 382 -6.90 0.67 15.52
CA PHE A 382 -5.56 1.08 15.90
C PHE A 382 -5.59 2.52 16.38
N GLU A 383 -4.79 2.82 17.40
CA GLU A 383 -4.54 4.18 17.81
C GLU A 383 -3.84 4.91 16.65
N GLU A 384 -4.47 5.99 16.15
CA GLU A 384 -3.82 6.91 15.23
C GLU A 384 -2.65 7.56 15.97
N GLU A 385 -1.43 7.44 15.42
CA GLU A 385 -0.42 8.44 15.71
C GLU A 385 -0.98 9.75 15.17
N LEU A 386 -1.52 10.58 16.06
CA LEU A 386 -1.66 12.00 15.75
C LEU A 386 -0.27 12.44 15.32
N PRO A 387 -0.07 12.98 14.10
CA PRO A 387 1.17 13.64 13.75
C PRO A 387 1.28 14.85 14.67
N GLY A 388 1.85 14.59 15.84
CA GLY A 388 2.05 15.56 16.89
C GLY A 388 3.22 16.41 16.47
N ASP A 389 2.95 17.44 15.67
CA ASP A 389 3.83 18.60 15.50
C ASP A 389 4.23 19.20 16.87
N SER A 390 3.54 18.84 17.95
CA SER A 390 3.94 19.07 19.34
C SER A 390 4.85 17.94 19.89
N THR A 391 6.03 17.72 19.30
CA THR A 391 7.09 17.01 20.03
C THR A 391 7.50 17.89 21.22
N GLU A 392 7.03 17.59 22.42
CA GLU A 392 7.49 18.26 23.63
C GLU A 392 8.81 17.64 24.13
N PHE A 393 9.64 18.43 24.82
CA PHE A 393 10.90 17.90 25.37
C PHE A 393 10.61 16.99 26.58
N ILE A 394 11.10 15.76 26.52
CA ILE A 394 10.93 14.77 27.60
C ILE A 394 12.27 14.61 28.34
N ALA A 395 12.35 15.15 29.55
CA ALA A 395 13.51 14.95 30.43
C ALA A 395 13.49 13.55 31.06
N GLY A 396 14.68 12.99 31.30
CA GLY A 396 14.82 11.69 31.94
C GLY A 396 16.04 10.91 31.47
N LYS A 397 16.25 9.74 32.09
CA LYS A 397 17.24 8.76 31.66
C LYS A 397 16.61 7.38 31.65
N ALA A 398 16.73 6.65 30.55
CA ALA A 398 16.20 5.30 30.47
C ALA A 398 16.89 4.43 31.55
N THR A 399 16.10 3.74 32.37
CA THR A 399 16.62 2.67 33.23
C THR A 399 17.12 1.54 32.34
N GLN A 400 18.44 1.31 32.29
CA GLN A 400 19.12 0.26 31.51
C GLN A 400 18.56 -1.16 31.78
N THR A 401 17.39 -1.50 31.23
CA THR A 401 16.81 -2.86 31.28
C THR A 401 16.17 -3.31 29.96
N SER A 402 16.54 -2.68 28.85
CA SER A 402 16.10 -2.97 27.48
C SER A 402 17.18 -2.37 26.58
N VAL A 403 17.97 -3.09 25.79
CA VAL A 403 17.60 -4.05 24.75
C VAL A 403 18.75 -5.06 24.58
N TYR A 404 18.43 -6.35 24.72
CA TYR A 404 19.36 -7.46 24.46
C TYR A 404 19.16 -7.96 23.03
N ASN A 405 19.97 -7.49 22.08
CA ASN A 405 20.12 -8.13 20.79
C ASN A 405 21.52 -8.74 20.67
N LYS A 406 21.62 -10.01 21.09
CA LYS A 406 22.82 -10.84 20.95
C LYS A 406 23.13 -11.07 19.46
N LYS A 407 23.90 -10.16 18.84
CA LYS A 407 24.54 -10.35 17.54
C LYS A 407 26.03 -10.68 17.74
N ASN A 408 26.41 -11.96 17.72
CA ASN A 408 27.78 -12.50 17.86
C ASN A 408 28.62 -12.00 19.06
N ARG A 409 28.91 -12.93 19.98
CA ARG A 409 29.13 -12.70 21.43
C ARG A 409 30.28 -11.78 21.87
N ASP A 410 31.25 -11.43 21.04
CA ASP A 410 32.40 -10.65 21.54
C ASP A 410 32.42 -9.20 21.02
N ALA A 411 32.22 -8.98 19.71
CA ALA A 411 32.29 -7.64 19.14
C ALA A 411 31.09 -6.75 19.54
N SER A 412 29.87 -7.29 19.60
CA SER A 412 28.68 -6.49 19.97
C SER A 412 28.70 -6.07 21.43
N ILE A 413 29.13 -6.97 22.33
CA ILE A 413 29.24 -6.69 23.76
C ILE A 413 30.27 -5.58 24.03
N THR A 414 31.39 -5.56 23.30
CA THR A 414 32.39 -4.49 23.42
C THR A 414 31.85 -3.15 22.91
N VAL A 415 31.13 -3.15 21.79
CA VAL A 415 30.49 -1.95 21.22
C VAL A 415 29.45 -1.35 22.17
N GLU A 416 28.56 -2.19 22.72
CA GLU A 416 27.53 -1.78 23.69
C GLU A 416 28.16 -1.17 24.96
N LYS A 417 29.18 -1.83 25.53
CA LYS A 417 29.88 -1.31 26.73
C LYS A 417 30.51 0.05 26.49
N LEU A 418 31.15 0.23 25.33
CA LEU A 418 31.78 1.49 24.96
C LEU A 418 30.75 2.60 24.71
N HIS A 419 29.61 2.27 24.10
CA HIS A 419 28.50 3.22 23.93
C HIS A 419 28.01 3.72 25.29
N THR A 420 27.67 2.81 26.20
CA THR A 420 27.26 3.14 27.57
C THR A 420 28.29 4.00 28.30
N GLU A 421 29.57 3.65 28.23
CA GLU A 421 30.66 4.43 28.85
C GLU A 421 30.71 5.87 28.32
N ILE A 422 30.54 6.05 26.99
CA ILE A 422 30.51 7.38 26.37
C ILE A 422 29.30 8.17 26.83
N VAL A 423 28.10 7.57 26.87
CA VAL A 423 26.88 8.22 27.34
C VAL A 423 27.03 8.71 28.79
N GLU A 424 27.54 7.86 29.68
CA GLU A 424 27.78 8.23 31.08
C GLU A 424 28.81 9.35 31.23
N CYS A 425 29.91 9.28 30.47
CA CYS A 425 30.91 10.35 30.47
C CYS A 425 30.34 11.65 29.88
N LEU A 426 29.49 11.57 28.85
CA LEU A 426 28.87 12.72 28.21
C LEU A 426 27.88 13.39 29.17
N GLU A 427 27.08 12.62 29.91
CA GLU A 427 26.24 13.14 30.99
C GLU A 427 27.07 13.95 32.01
N GLN A 428 28.23 13.43 32.43
CA GLN A 428 29.14 14.15 33.32
C GLN A 428 29.79 15.38 32.69
N HIS A 429 30.04 15.36 31.38
CA HIS A 429 30.57 16.52 30.66
C HIS A 429 29.54 17.64 30.50
N LEU A 430 28.25 17.27 30.36
CA LEU A 430 27.14 18.21 30.22
C LEU A 430 26.74 18.82 31.58
N LEU A 431 27.08 18.18 32.69
CA LEU A 431 27.11 18.81 34.01
C LEU A 431 28.23 19.87 34.03
N PRO A 432 27.97 21.15 34.36
CA PRO A 432 26.89 21.69 35.21
C PRO A 432 25.75 22.39 34.45
N GLY A 433 25.71 22.34 33.12
CA GLY A 433 24.70 23.04 32.31
C GLY A 433 23.37 22.29 32.22
N TYR A 434 23.44 20.97 32.11
CA TYR A 434 22.30 20.08 31.87
C TYR A 434 22.30 18.91 32.86
N SER A 435 21.12 18.58 33.39
CA SER A 435 20.92 17.41 34.25
C SER A 435 19.47 16.95 34.20
N VAL A 436 19.24 15.66 34.43
CA VAL A 436 17.87 15.12 34.52
C VAL A 436 17.08 15.82 35.62
N SER A 437 17.71 16.13 36.76
CA SER A 437 17.09 16.85 37.88
C SER A 437 16.71 18.32 37.59
N ARG A 438 17.16 18.88 36.47
CA ARG A 438 16.81 20.24 36.01
C ARG A 438 15.81 20.22 34.86
N ASP A 439 15.25 19.05 34.55
CA ASP A 439 14.30 18.83 33.47
C ASP A 439 14.80 19.34 32.11
N ASN A 440 16.11 19.27 31.88
CA ASN A 440 16.75 19.82 30.68
C ASN A 440 17.75 18.87 30.00
N LEU A 441 17.70 17.58 30.38
CA LEU A 441 18.49 16.50 29.82
C LEU A 441 17.61 15.27 29.61
N SER A 442 17.67 14.71 28.41
CA SER A 442 17.07 13.43 28.02
C SER A 442 18.17 12.48 27.59
N ILE A 443 18.14 11.24 28.08
CA ILE A 443 19.08 10.18 27.72
C ILE A 443 18.26 8.93 27.38
N GLU A 444 18.31 8.49 26.12
CA GLU A 444 17.63 7.31 25.58
C GLU A 444 16.10 7.26 25.85
N ILE A 445 15.45 8.42 25.93
CA ILE A 445 13.99 8.53 26.16
C ILE A 445 13.31 9.35 25.08
N MET A 446 13.88 10.50 24.72
CA MET A 446 13.25 11.40 23.75
C MET A 446 13.16 10.73 22.38
N ARG A 447 11.95 10.75 21.81
CA ARG A 447 11.66 10.18 20.49
C ARG A 447 11.36 11.27 19.48
N PHE A 448 11.83 11.06 18.26
CA PHE A 448 11.50 11.85 17.08
C PHE A 448 10.94 10.87 16.04
N HIS A 449 9.65 11.00 15.73
CA HIS A 449 8.95 10.09 14.82
C HIS A 449 9.20 8.60 15.13
N GLY A 450 9.00 8.21 16.40
CA GLY A 450 9.22 6.84 16.87
C GLY A 450 10.67 6.50 17.23
N ASN A 451 11.68 7.14 16.61
CA ASN A 451 13.10 6.85 16.83
C ASN A 451 13.66 7.50 18.11
N ILE A 452 14.43 6.75 18.90
CA ILE A 452 15.01 7.24 20.17
C ILE A 452 16.36 7.91 19.89
N ALA A 453 16.53 9.16 20.33
CA ALA A 453 17.84 9.82 20.32
C ALA A 453 18.67 9.43 21.56
N ASP A 454 19.98 9.29 21.39
CA ASP A 454 20.86 8.88 22.50
C ASP A 454 20.87 9.90 23.63
N VAL A 455 21.14 11.19 23.32
CA VAL A 455 21.10 12.29 24.29
C VAL A 455 20.51 13.55 23.66
N VAL A 456 19.61 14.22 24.37
CA VAL A 456 19.05 15.53 23.99
C VAL A 456 19.13 16.49 25.16
N THR A 457 19.59 17.72 24.90
CA THR A 457 19.64 18.80 25.89
C THR A 457 18.68 19.92 25.54
N LEU A 458 18.07 20.57 26.53
CA LEU A 458 17.21 21.73 26.35
C LEU A 458 17.84 22.98 26.97
N ASP A 459 18.10 23.99 26.15
CA ASP A 459 18.67 25.25 26.65
C ASP A 459 17.60 26.23 27.17
N ARG A 460 18.04 27.30 27.83
CA ARG A 460 17.15 28.32 28.41
C ARG A 460 16.28 29.04 27.38
N LYS A 461 16.64 29.02 26.10
CA LYS A 461 15.89 29.59 24.98
C LYS A 461 14.94 28.58 24.35
N LYS A 462 14.66 27.46 25.04
CA LYS A 462 13.80 26.37 24.57
C LYS A 462 14.28 25.78 23.24
N SER A 463 15.59 25.80 23.00
CA SER A 463 16.20 25.16 21.84
C SER A 463 16.90 23.87 22.25
N ILE A 464 16.84 22.84 21.41
CA ILE A 464 17.42 21.53 21.68
C ILE A 464 18.77 21.32 20.99
N SER A 465 19.67 20.59 21.65
CA SER A 465 20.88 20.04 21.02
C SER A 465 20.79 18.51 21.08
N ILE A 466 20.99 17.87 19.93
CA ILE A 466 20.79 16.42 19.76
C ILE A 466 22.16 15.77 19.55
N TYR A 467 22.48 14.76 20.34
CA TYR A 467 23.75 14.04 20.32
C TYR A 467 23.51 12.61 19.90
N GLU A 468 24.32 12.14 18.96
CA GLU A 468 24.30 10.78 18.44
C GLU A 468 25.68 10.15 18.61
N ILE A 469 25.75 9.04 19.35
CA ILE A 469 26.99 8.36 19.72
C ILE A 469 27.28 7.24 18.72
N LYS A 470 28.50 7.24 18.16
CA LYS A 470 29.00 6.14 17.31
C LYS A 470 30.39 5.69 17.74
N THR A 471 30.56 4.37 17.84
CA THR A 471 31.72 3.72 18.45
C THR A 471 32.70 3.09 17.45
N SER A 472 32.54 3.35 16.14
CA SER A 472 33.46 2.82 15.13
C SER A 472 34.86 3.44 15.29
N ALA A 473 35.89 2.71 14.89
CA ALA A 473 37.25 3.24 14.79
C ALA A 473 37.42 4.26 13.64
N SER A 474 36.52 4.28 12.65
CA SER A 474 36.59 5.20 11.50
C SER A 474 35.73 6.45 11.72
N GLY A 475 36.36 7.62 11.76
CA GLY A 475 35.70 8.92 11.86
C GLY A 475 34.68 9.15 10.76
N ARG A 476 35.05 8.88 9.49
CA ARG A 476 34.13 8.99 8.34
C ARG A 476 32.89 8.12 8.49
N ARG A 477 33.04 6.88 8.98
CA ARG A 477 31.90 5.98 9.20
C ARG A 477 30.99 6.50 10.31
N ASN A 478 31.56 6.95 11.43
CA ASN A 478 30.79 7.54 12.53
C ASN A 478 29.96 8.74 12.05
N ILE A 479 30.56 9.65 11.28
CA ILE A 479 29.87 10.81 10.71
C ILE A 479 28.73 10.34 9.80
N ARG A 480 28.99 9.43 8.86
CA ARG A 480 28.01 8.97 7.88
C ARG A 480 26.83 8.24 8.53
N ASP A 481 27.11 7.41 9.53
CA ASP A 481 26.09 6.61 10.20
C ASP A 481 25.26 7.48 11.18
N ALA A 482 25.86 8.49 11.82
CA ALA A 482 25.16 9.42 12.72
C ALA A 482 24.35 10.52 12.01
N ILE A 483 24.86 11.06 10.89
CA ILE A 483 24.27 12.26 10.29
C ILE A 483 22.85 12.03 9.77
N ALA A 484 22.55 10.84 9.24
CA ALA A 484 21.21 10.51 8.78
C ALA A 484 20.21 10.53 9.94
N GLN A 485 20.58 9.94 11.08
CA GLN A 485 19.74 9.90 12.29
C GLN A 485 19.55 11.32 12.86
N LEU A 486 20.64 12.09 12.97
CA LEU A 486 20.57 13.48 13.45
C LEU A 486 19.68 14.38 12.57
N LEU A 487 19.74 14.23 11.24
CA LEU A 487 18.89 14.99 10.32
C LEU A 487 17.44 14.53 10.38
N ASP A 488 17.18 13.23 10.54
CA ASP A 488 15.85 12.68 10.75
C ASP A 488 15.22 13.25 12.03
N TYR A 489 15.95 13.20 13.14
CA TYR A 489 15.50 13.80 14.41
C TYR A 489 15.22 15.29 14.28
N ALA A 490 16.07 16.01 13.54
CA ALA A 490 15.90 17.44 13.33
C ALA A 490 14.66 17.77 12.49
N ALA A 491 14.39 16.98 11.45
CA ALA A 491 13.21 17.13 10.59
C ALA A 491 11.91 16.84 11.35
N HIS A 492 11.96 15.94 12.34
CA HIS A 492 10.82 15.53 13.16
C HIS A 492 10.80 16.16 14.56
N ALA A 493 11.51 17.28 14.77
CA ALA A 493 11.53 18.00 16.05
C ALA A 493 10.23 18.78 16.34
N GLY A 494 9.30 18.82 15.39
CA GLY A 494 8.03 19.54 15.52
C GLY A 494 8.25 21.03 15.84
N THR A 495 7.63 21.52 16.91
CA THR A 495 7.80 22.91 17.38
C THR A 495 9.13 23.20 18.08
N LEU A 496 9.94 22.19 18.40
CA LEU A 496 11.22 22.41 19.08
C LEU A 496 12.27 22.97 18.13
N LYS A 497 12.90 24.07 18.54
CA LYS A 497 13.99 24.65 17.77
C LYS A 497 15.27 23.84 17.92
N VAL A 498 15.70 23.17 16.87
CA VAL A 498 17.00 22.48 16.83
C VAL A 498 18.11 23.52 16.72
N LYS A 499 18.99 23.54 17.72
CA LYS A 499 20.15 24.45 17.81
C LYS A 499 21.38 23.86 17.14
N ILE A 500 21.66 22.59 17.44
CA ILE A 500 22.87 21.92 16.99
C ILE A 500 22.70 20.41 17.00
N LEU A 501 23.31 19.78 16.00
CA LEU A 501 23.46 18.34 15.84
C LEU A 501 24.89 17.97 16.18
N VAL A 502 25.07 16.93 16.99
CA VAL A 502 26.37 16.61 17.56
C VAL A 502 26.68 15.13 17.35
N VAL A 503 27.73 14.85 16.59
CA VAL A 503 28.27 13.49 16.49
C VAL A 503 29.27 13.31 17.63
N VAL A 504 29.11 12.24 18.41
CA VAL A 504 30.03 11.91 19.51
C VAL A 504 30.66 10.56 19.25
N SER A 505 31.98 10.47 19.35
CA SER A 505 32.69 9.25 18.94
C SER A 505 34.09 9.16 19.54
N PRO A 506 34.66 7.96 19.76
CA PRO A 506 36.04 7.82 20.23
C PRO A 506 37.12 7.98 19.14
N SER A 507 36.74 8.22 17.89
CA SER A 507 37.67 8.29 16.76
C SER A 507 38.17 9.72 16.53
N TRP A 508 39.49 9.91 16.48
CA TRP A 508 40.09 11.18 16.08
C TRP A 508 39.99 11.34 14.56
N LEU A 509 39.40 12.46 14.11
CA LEU A 509 39.32 12.77 12.68
C LEU A 509 40.71 13.11 12.11
N ASN A 510 41.07 12.45 11.01
CA ASN A 510 42.24 12.83 10.21
C ASN A 510 41.92 14.00 9.26
N ALA A 511 42.94 14.50 8.53
CA ALA A 511 42.79 15.66 7.65
C ALA A 511 41.68 15.51 6.57
N LEU A 512 41.53 14.31 5.98
CA LEU A 512 40.48 14.06 4.99
C LEU A 512 39.09 14.01 5.63
N GLU A 513 39.00 13.47 6.85
CA GLU A 513 37.75 13.39 7.59
C GLU A 513 37.31 14.76 8.13
N LEU A 514 38.26 15.60 8.55
CA LEU A 514 38.00 17.00 8.91
C LEU A 514 37.50 17.80 7.71
N ALA A 515 38.12 17.63 6.54
CA ALA A 515 37.64 18.26 5.31
C ALA A 515 36.22 17.79 4.93
N PHE A 516 35.93 16.50 5.14
CA PHE A 516 34.58 15.95 4.94
C PHE A 516 33.56 16.52 5.92
N LEU A 517 33.88 16.58 7.22
CA LEU A 517 33.02 17.20 8.23
C LEU A 517 32.76 18.68 7.89
N LYS A 518 33.80 19.42 7.50
CA LYS A 518 33.68 20.83 7.12
C LYS A 518 32.75 21.04 5.95
N HIS A 519 32.86 20.18 4.92
CA HIS A 519 31.94 20.23 3.78
C HIS A 519 30.48 20.02 4.19
N LEU A 520 30.20 19.11 5.13
CA LEU A 520 28.85 18.91 5.68
C LEU A 520 28.39 20.14 6.47
N GLN A 521 29.24 20.68 7.37
CA GLN A 521 28.92 21.88 8.14
C GLN A 521 28.57 23.08 7.26
N ASP A 522 29.23 23.22 6.10
CA ASP A 522 28.98 24.31 5.16
C ASP A 522 27.73 24.08 4.28
N SER A 523 27.29 22.83 4.14
CA SER A 523 26.18 22.45 3.24
C SER A 523 24.85 22.23 3.96
N LEU A 524 24.88 21.96 5.27
CA LEU A 524 23.69 21.66 6.06
C LEU A 524 23.04 22.94 6.62
N ALA A 525 21.71 22.96 6.65
CA ALA A 525 20.96 24.05 7.28
C ALA A 525 21.11 24.07 8.81
N TYR A 526 21.44 22.92 9.41
CA TYR A 526 21.66 22.77 10.84
C TYR A 526 23.14 22.87 11.18
N LYS A 527 23.45 23.50 12.32
CA LYS A 527 24.81 23.49 12.86
C LYS A 527 25.19 22.05 13.23
N LEU A 528 26.35 21.59 12.78
CA LEU A 528 26.89 20.26 13.03
C LEU A 528 28.24 20.36 13.76
N GLU A 529 28.40 19.61 14.84
CA GLU A 529 29.65 19.50 15.59
C GLU A 529 30.08 18.04 15.75
N TYR A 530 31.38 17.83 15.96
CA TYR A 530 31.97 16.52 16.24
C TYR A 530 32.76 16.55 17.54
N TYR A 531 32.35 15.77 18.53
CA TYR A 531 33.12 15.57 19.76
C TYR A 531 33.86 14.23 19.71
N CYS A 532 35.18 14.31 19.80
CA CYS A 532 36.04 13.16 20.04
C CYS A 532 36.07 12.84 21.53
N TYR A 533 35.66 11.63 21.91
CA TYR A 533 35.78 11.07 23.25
C TYR A 533 37.15 10.40 23.44
N ASP A 534 37.87 10.78 24.49
CA ASP A 534 39.08 10.10 24.93
C ASP A 534 39.06 9.95 26.45
N LYS A 535 38.89 8.70 26.90
CA LYS A 535 38.80 8.35 28.33
C LYS A 535 40.03 8.76 29.14
N ASN A 536 41.18 8.91 28.50
CA ASN A 536 42.47 9.20 29.15
C ASN A 536 42.81 10.70 29.16
N ARG A 537 41.96 11.57 28.58
CA ARG A 537 42.19 13.02 28.54
C ARG A 537 41.31 13.80 29.52
N SER A 538 41.76 15.01 29.83
CA SER A 538 40.97 16.03 30.53
C SER A 538 41.08 17.37 29.77
N PRO A 539 39.99 17.90 29.17
CA PRO A 539 38.64 17.32 29.16
C PRO A 539 38.54 16.04 28.31
N LYS A 540 37.58 15.16 28.67
CA LYS A 540 37.34 13.87 27.98
C LYS A 540 36.71 14.00 26.60
N PHE A 541 36.06 15.14 26.31
CA PHE A 541 35.44 15.42 25.02
C PHE A 541 36.14 16.62 24.39
N ILE A 542 36.61 16.45 23.16
CA ILE A 542 37.33 17.47 22.39
C ILE A 542 36.54 17.77 21.12
N LEU A 543 36.16 19.03 20.93
CA LEU A 543 35.53 19.47 19.69
C LEU A 543 36.55 19.39 18.55
N GLN A 544 36.15 18.80 17.42
CA GLN A 544 36.95 18.74 16.20
C GLN A 544 36.20 19.35 15.02
N GLY A 545 36.95 20.06 14.18
CA GLY A 545 36.39 20.90 13.11
C GLY A 545 35.94 22.25 13.65
#